data_AF-A0A453D3E8-F1
#
_entry.id   AF-A0A453D3E8-F1
#
_cell.length_a   1.000
_cell.length_b   1.000
_cell.length_c   1.000
_cell.angle_alpha   90.00
_cell.angle_beta   90.00
_cell.angle_gamma   90.00
#
_symmetry.space_group_name_H-M   'P 1'
#
loop_
_entity.id
_entity.type
_entity.pdbx_description
1 polymer ?
#
loop_
_entity_poly.entity_id
_entity_poly.type
_entity_poly.pdbx_seq_one_letter_code
_entity_poly.pdbx_strand_id
1 'polypeptide(L)' 'LESVIPVASSDDKPFVVGCAEGVGVIFVSTGAGLFTIKLDSGLVKKVAESGVYFSVLPYMSFYTPDRGRFPSLAEITDV' A
#
# COMPACT_ATOMS: atom_id res chain seq x y z
N LEU A 1 20.61 7.75 -6.87
CA LEU A 1 20.06 7.70 -5.50
C LEU A 1 20.35 6.31 -4.96
N GLU A 2 21.40 6.15 -4.15
CA GLU A 2 21.68 4.88 -3.47
C GLU A 2 20.86 4.85 -2.18
N SER A 3 19.60 4.42 -2.27
CA SER A 3 18.80 4.14 -1.08
C SER A 3 19.27 2.81 -0.49
N VAL A 4 20.27 2.86 0.39
CA VAL A 4 20.73 1.70 1.15
C VAL A 4 19.56 1.24 2.02
N ILE A 5 19.04 0.04 1.75
CA ILE A 5 17.99 -0.55 2.57
C ILE A 5 18.55 -0.73 3.99
N PRO A 6 17.85 -0.25 5.04
CA PRO A 6 18.29 -0.44 6.41
C PRO A 6 18.21 -1.92 6.78
N VAL A 7 19.37 -2.58 6.71
CA VAL A 7 19.60 -3.99 7.05
C VAL A 7 20.33 -4.04 8.40
N ALA A 8 19.79 -4.80 9.36
CA ALA A 8 20.38 -4.92 10.70
C ALA A 8 21.52 -5.96 10.78
N SER A 9 21.55 -6.96 9.90
CA SER A 9 22.49 -8.08 9.94
C SER A 9 22.72 -8.65 8.54
N SER A 10 23.88 -9.25 8.28
CA SER A 10 24.26 -9.80 6.96
C SER A 10 23.46 -11.03 6.54
N ASP A 11 22.84 -11.74 7.49
CA ASP A 11 22.12 -12.99 7.22
C ASP A 11 20.63 -12.77 6.88
N ASP A 12 20.02 -11.69 7.37
CA ASP A 12 18.62 -11.38 7.09
C ASP A 12 18.48 -10.61 5.78
N LYS A 13 18.29 -11.36 4.69
CA LYS A 13 18.00 -10.77 3.38
C LYS A 13 16.66 -10.02 3.42
N PRO A 14 16.64 -8.74 3.02
CA PRO A 14 15.38 -8.01 2.92
C PRO A 14 14.49 -8.64 1.84
N PHE A 15 13.18 -8.71 2.11
CA PHE A 15 12.21 -9.21 1.12
C PHE A 15 10.93 -8.37 1.13
N VAL A 16 10.29 -8.29 -0.04
CA VAL A 16 9.05 -7.54 -0.24
C VAL A 16 7.88 -8.36 0.28
N VAL A 17 7.03 -7.75 1.11
CA VAL A 17 5.88 -8.38 1.78
C VAL A 17 4.54 -7.77 1.38
N GLY A 18 4.55 -6.74 0.54
CA GLY A 18 3.32 -6.12 0.05
C GLY A 18 3.60 -4.87 -0.78
N CYS A 19 2.56 -4.37 -1.44
CA CYS A 19 2.61 -3.13 -2.19
C CYS A 19 1.25 -2.41 -2.13
N ALA A 20 1.28 -1.10 -2.35
CA ALA A 20 0.12 -0.25 -2.49
C ALA A 20 0.26 0.53 -3.80
N GLU A 21 -0.25 -0.04 -4.89
CA GLU A 21 -0.08 0.48 -6.25
C GLU A 21 -0.55 1.94 -6.39
N GLY A 22 -1.74 2.26 -5.88
CA GLY A 22 -2.34 3.60 -6.00
C GLY A 22 -1.57 4.74 -5.31
N VAL A 23 -0.59 4.42 -4.45
CA VAL A 23 0.27 5.41 -3.78
C VAL A 23 1.76 5.20 -4.07
N GLY A 24 2.13 4.21 -4.89
CA GLY A 24 3.51 3.94 -5.28
C GLY A 24 4.41 3.53 -4.11
N VAL A 25 3.93 2.67 -3.21
CA VAL A 25 4.69 2.21 -2.03
C VAL A 25 4.87 0.68 -2.04
N ILE A 26 6.06 0.22 -1.71
CA ILE A 26 6.34 -1.19 -1.38
C ILE A 26 6.65 -1.34 0.11
N PHE A 27 6.30 -2.50 0.67
CA PHE A 27 6.61 -2.88 2.04
C PHE A 27 7.73 -3.91 2.04
N VAL A 28 8.81 -3.63 2.76
CA VAL A 28 10.00 -4.48 2.84
C VAL A 28 10.23 -4.88 4.28
N SER A 29 10.27 -6.19 4.52
CA SER A 29 10.65 -6.76 5.81
C SER A 29 12.16 -6.95 5.83
N THR A 30 12.79 -6.49 6.92
CA THR A 30 14.22 -6.70 7.19
C THR A 30 14.39 -7.14 8.64
N GLY A 31 15.58 -7.61 9.03
CA GLY A 31 15.89 -7.91 10.44
C GLY A 31 15.73 -6.69 11.36
N ALA A 32 15.77 -5.46 10.82
CA ALA A 32 15.58 -4.22 11.58
C ALA A 32 14.10 -3.84 11.77
N GLY A 33 13.18 -4.46 11.03
CA GLY A 33 11.75 -4.17 11.06
C GLY A 33 11.11 -4.06 9.69
N LEU A 34 9.89 -3.51 9.70
CA LEU A 34 9.10 -3.30 8.48
C LEU A 34 9.26 -1.86 8.00
N PHE A 35 9.54 -1.70 6.71
CA PHE A 35 9.75 -0.40 6.08
C PHE A 35 8.81 -0.22 4.90
N THR A 36 8.36 1.03 4.70
CA THR A 36 7.76 1.49 3.45
C THR A 36 8.83 2.18 2.61
N ILE A 37 8.86 1.89 1.31
CA ILE A 37 9.69 2.60 0.33
C ILE A 37 8.76 3.22 -0.70
N LYS A 38 8.80 4.55 -0.82
CA LYS A 38 8.14 5.26 -1.91
C LYS A 38 8.97 5.15 -3.19
N LEU A 39 8.34 4.69 -4.28
CA LEU A 39 9.04 4.41 -5.54
C LEU A 39 9.45 5.68 -6.29
N ASP A 40 8.69 6.77 -6.14
CA ASP A 40 8.95 8.06 -6.81
C ASP A 40 10.17 8.80 -6.25
N SER A 41 10.36 8.72 -4.94
CA SER A 41 11.29 9.53 -4.16
C SER A 41 12.39 8.70 -3.51
N GLY A 42 12.24 7.37 -3.49
CA GLY A 42 13.10 6.47 -2.73
C GLY A 42 12.99 6.67 -1.21
N LEU A 43 11.99 7.40 -0.73
CA LEU A 43 11.84 7.70 0.69
C LEU A 43 11.55 6.42 1.48
N VAL A 44 12.42 6.12 2.44
CA VAL A 44 12.29 4.97 3.34
C VAL A 44 11.74 5.43 4.70
N LYS A 45 10.74 4.72 5.22
CA LYS A 45 10.17 4.97 6.56
C LYS A 45 9.93 3.64 7.27
N LYS A 46 10.40 3.53 8.52
CA LYS A 46 10.07 2.39 9.40
C LYS A 46 8.61 2.51 9.86
N VAL A 47 7.84 1.44 9.69
CA VAL A 47 6.42 1.38 10.06
C VAL A 47 6.11 0.34 11.13
N ALA A 48 7.02 -0.62 11.35
CA ALA A 48 6.95 -1.54 12.47
C ALA A 48 8.34 -2.03 12.90
N GLU A 49 8.43 -2.54 14.13
CA GLU A 49 9.64 -3.15 14.69
C GLU A 49 10.01 -4.48 14.02
N SER A 50 11.12 -5.08 14.44
CA SER A 50 11.52 -6.43 13.98
C SER A 50 10.43 -7.46 14.32
N GLY A 51 10.12 -8.32 13.36
CA GLY A 51 9.05 -9.30 13.47
C GLY A 51 8.89 -10.12 12.19
N VAL A 52 8.00 -11.11 12.24
CA VAL A 52 7.70 -11.96 11.08
C VAL A 52 6.50 -11.38 10.33
N TYR A 53 6.77 -10.77 9.18
CA TYR A 53 5.76 -10.20 8.29
C TYR A 53 5.64 -11.05 7.02
N PHE A 54 4.53 -11.77 6.86
CA PHE A 54 4.30 -12.60 5.65
C PHE A 54 3.64 -11.81 4.52
N SER A 55 2.62 -11.02 4.86
CA SER A 55 1.88 -10.20 3.90
C SER A 55 1.41 -8.93 4.59
N VAL A 56 1.57 -7.80 3.90
CA VAL A 56 1.03 -6.51 4.29
C VAL A 56 -0.05 -6.13 3.29
N LEU A 57 -1.28 -6.06 3.78
CA LEU A 57 -2.45 -5.67 3.01
C LEU A 57 -2.81 -4.22 3.36
N PRO A 58 -2.57 -3.26 2.46
CA PRO A 58 -2.99 -1.89 2.68
C PRO A 58 -4.51 -1.83 2.78
N TYR A 59 -5.02 -1.32 3.89
CA TYR A 59 -6.43 -0.97 3.99
C TYR A 59 -6.64 0.40 3.36
N MET A 60 -7.11 0.43 2.11
CA MET A 60 -7.68 1.65 1.52
C MET A 60 -9.19 1.56 1.61
N SER A 61 -9.83 2.55 2.25
CA SER A 61 -11.27 2.74 2.13
C SER A 61 -11.57 3.19 0.69
N PHE A 62 -11.89 2.24 -0.18
CA PHE A 62 -12.37 2.56 -1.52
C PHE A 62 -13.76 3.19 -1.39
N TYR A 63 -13.83 4.50 -1.60
CA TYR A 63 -15.10 5.13 -1.93
C TYR A 63 -15.39 4.79 -3.40
N THR A 64 -16.24 3.80 -3.63
CA THR A 64 -16.87 3.65 -4.94
C THR A 64 -17.91 4.75 -5.01
N PRO A 65 -17.70 5.85 -5.78
CA PRO A 65 -18.77 6.81 -5.96
C PRO A 65 -19.92 6.02 -6.56
N ASP A 66 -21.12 6.12 -5.98
CA ASP A 66 -22.27 5.55 -6.65
C ASP A 66 -22.27 6.14 -8.07
N ARG A 67 -22.39 5.28 -9.07
CA ARG A 67 -22.84 5.71 -10.38
C ARG A 67 -24.35 5.68 -10.35
N GLY A 68 -24.94 6.29 -9.33
CA GLY A 68 -26.35 6.53 -9.17
C GLY A 68 -26.76 7.67 -10.08
N ARG A 69 -26.70 7.45 -11.40
CA ARG A 69 -27.71 8.08 -12.24
C ARG A 69 -28.99 7.30 -11.95
N PHE A 70 -29.66 7.65 -10.85
CA PHE A 70 -31.09 7.43 -10.78
C PHE A 70 -31.68 8.15 -12.00
N PRO A 71 -32.30 7.46 -12.97
CA PRO A 71 -33.23 8.18 -13.82
C PRO A 71 -34.26 8.78 -12.85
N SER A 72 -34.38 10.11 -12.86
CA SER A 72 -35.46 10.81 -12.19
C SER A 72 -36.76 10.09 -12.53
N LEU A 73 -37.56 9.78 -11.51
CA LEU A 73 -38.89 9.17 -11.60
C LEU A 73 -39.89 10.16 -12.26
N ALA A 74 -39.59 10.61 -13.47
CA ALA A 74 -40.35 11.61 -14.21
C ALA A 74 -40.89 11.09 -15.54
N GLU A 75 -40.76 9.79 -15.83
CA GLU A 75 -41.36 9.17 -17.03
C GLU A 75 -42.10 7.87 -16.69
N ILE A 76 -43.10 7.94 -15.80
CA ILE A 76 -44.21 6.97 -15.78
C ILE A 76 -45.51 7.76 -15.64
N THR A 77 -45.86 8.48 -16.70
CA THR A 77 -47.25 8.76 -17.09
C THR A 77 -47.21 9.12 -18.58
N ASP A 78 -47.44 8.15 -19.46
CA ASP A 78 -48.29 8.35 -20.65
C ASP A 78 -48.70 6.99 -21.25
N VAL A 79 -50.03 6.85 -21.41
CA VAL A 79 -50.87 5.81 -22.07
C VAL A 79 -51.02 4.45 -21.39
#